data_AF-A0A494J1Q9-F1
#
_entry.id   AF-A0A494J1Q9-F1
#
_cell.length_a   1.000
_cell.length_b   1.000
_cell.length_c   1.000
_cell.angle_alpha   90.00
_cell.angle_beta   90.00
_cell.angle_gamma   90.00
#
_symmetry.space_group_name_H-M   'P 1'
#
loop_
_entity.id
_entity.type
_entity.pdbx_description
1 polymer ?
#
loop_
_entity_poly.entity_id
_entity_poly.type
_entity_poly.pdbx_seq_one_letter_code
_entity_poly.pdbx_strand_id
1 'polypeptide(L)'
;MENTLQKTFSIESLDVNSLPELQGLKEKQIQIRDSNPYVEITDNKTYEEAKKARTTLVSARTDIEKQEKVISKKINDFKSAVKDVHIELINITKPSEDKQQDEVRRYEAVKEAEKAEKERLEQERINKIKTIIDTIISDANYRIKNLAFADIASLSADLEENVYKIDVAQFEEFELDFNEKLIQVKNNLSEKIQALTEAENQRLEKLRLEEEAKRLAEERAEIERKRKEDEEKLAAERKAEEDRLAKIKADQEAELQKERDRIASEKAKQDEELAAKQAEIEAENKKIQDEKNRLAKIESDRIAKEESERKAKEEEERKVKEAAEAEERAKAEAARLEELKPDKQKIVEYLNSIGATIDRPKISNADLESLLDSEMVKIIEQIQSSTQTISNFK
;
A
#
# COMPACT_ATOMS: atom_id res chain seq x y z
N MET A 1 -42.95 38.20 -111.57
CA MET A 1 -42.89 39.66 -111.35
C MET A 1 -41.44 40.08 -111.29
N GLU A 2 -41.16 41.22 -111.87
CA GLU A 2 -39.90 41.64 -112.50
C GLU A 2 -38.62 41.46 -111.67
N ASN A 3 -37.65 40.83 -112.32
CA ASN A 3 -36.25 40.82 -111.90
C ASN A 3 -35.64 42.19 -112.27
N THR A 4 -35.86 43.20 -111.43
CA THR A 4 -35.19 44.49 -111.57
C THR A 4 -33.75 44.31 -111.14
N LEU A 5 -32.83 44.24 -112.10
CA LEU A 5 -31.39 44.34 -111.89
C LEU A 5 -31.10 45.60 -111.07
N GLN A 6 -30.95 45.43 -109.75
CA GLN A 6 -30.38 46.44 -108.87
C GLN A 6 -28.95 46.67 -109.35
N LYS A 7 -28.70 47.82 -109.99
CA LYS A 7 -27.34 48.33 -110.15
C LYS A 7 -26.77 48.49 -108.75
N THR A 8 -25.89 47.58 -108.35
CA THR A 8 -25.10 47.70 -107.13
C THR A 8 -24.13 48.86 -107.32
N PHE A 9 -24.34 49.96 -106.59
CA PHE A 9 -23.37 51.04 -106.51
C PHE A 9 -22.18 50.56 -105.68
N SER A 10 -21.00 50.45 -106.29
CA SER A 10 -19.76 50.13 -105.59
C SER A 10 -18.90 51.38 -105.47
N ILE A 11 -18.60 51.78 -104.23
CA ILE A 11 -17.72 52.92 -103.92
C ILE A 11 -16.34 52.73 -104.56
N GLU A 12 -15.84 51.49 -104.64
CA GLU A 12 -14.54 51.13 -105.22
C GLU A 12 -14.48 51.36 -106.74
N SER A 13 -15.64 51.39 -107.41
CA SER A 13 -15.76 51.56 -108.86
C SER A 13 -15.98 53.01 -109.31
N LEU A 14 -15.99 53.97 -108.38
CA LEU A 14 -16.26 55.39 -108.69
C LEU A 14 -15.04 56.04 -109.37
N ASP A 15 -15.19 56.43 -110.64
CA ASP A 15 -14.18 57.24 -111.34
C ASP A 15 -14.23 58.69 -110.87
N VAL A 16 -13.18 59.14 -110.17
CA VAL A 16 -13.08 60.49 -109.61
C VAL A 16 -13.10 61.57 -110.71
N ASN A 17 -12.64 61.27 -111.94
CA ASN A 17 -12.67 62.24 -113.05
C ASN A 17 -14.07 62.47 -113.60
N SER A 18 -15.03 61.59 -113.28
CA SER A 18 -16.43 61.75 -113.64
C SER A 18 -17.22 62.67 -112.70
N LEU A 19 -16.58 63.17 -111.63
CA LEU A 19 -17.21 64.10 -110.70
C LEU A 19 -17.55 65.43 -111.39
N PRO A 20 -18.80 65.93 -111.27
CA PRO A 20 -19.21 67.20 -111.87
C PRO A 20 -18.32 68.37 -111.45
N GLU A 21 -17.79 68.35 -110.24
CA GLU A 21 -16.89 69.37 -109.69
C GLU A 21 -15.52 69.43 -110.39
N LEU A 22 -15.10 68.34 -111.04
CA LEU A 22 -13.81 68.24 -111.74
C LEU A 22 -13.95 68.32 -113.27
N GLN A 23 -15.17 68.18 -113.80
CA GLN A 23 -15.43 68.12 -115.23
C GLN A 23 -15.04 69.43 -115.93
N GLY A 24 -14.23 69.33 -116.99
CA GLY A 24 -13.80 70.49 -117.79
C GLY A 24 -12.78 71.40 -117.10
N LEU A 25 -12.39 71.12 -115.84
CA LEU A 25 -11.41 71.94 -115.14
C LEU A 25 -10.04 71.86 -115.80
N LYS A 26 -9.63 70.70 -116.30
CA LYS A 26 -8.33 70.52 -116.97
C LYS A 26 -8.24 71.40 -118.21
N GLU A 27 -9.24 71.35 -119.08
CA GLU A 27 -9.33 72.14 -120.30
C GLU A 27 -9.35 73.64 -119.97
N LYS A 28 -10.12 74.03 -118.95
CA LYS A 28 -10.18 75.41 -118.47
C LYS A 28 -8.83 75.90 -117.93
N GLN A 29 -8.10 75.08 -117.17
CA GLN A 29 -6.77 75.44 -116.66
C GLN A 29 -5.75 75.58 -117.78
N ILE A 30 -5.79 74.69 -118.78
CA ILE A 30 -4.95 74.79 -119.98
C ILE A 30 -5.23 76.11 -120.70
N GLN A 31 -6.51 76.44 -120.94
CA GLN A 31 -6.89 77.70 -121.59
C GLN A 31 -6.44 78.93 -120.79
N ILE A 32 -6.60 78.93 -119.46
CA ILE A 32 -6.17 80.03 -118.60
C ILE A 32 -4.64 80.17 -118.64
N ARG A 33 -3.90 79.06 -118.57
CA ARG A 33 -2.43 79.07 -118.70
C ARG A 33 -1.99 79.66 -120.03
N ASP A 34 -2.57 79.19 -121.13
CA ASP A 34 -2.17 79.60 -122.47
C ASP A 34 -2.53 81.06 -122.76
N SER A 35 -3.62 81.56 -122.17
CA SER A 35 -4.05 82.97 -122.28
C SER A 35 -3.27 83.92 -121.35
N ASN A 36 -2.47 83.39 -120.43
CA ASN A 36 -1.66 84.17 -119.48
C ASN A 36 -0.22 83.65 -119.48
N PRO A 37 0.52 83.79 -120.62
CA PRO A 37 1.89 83.30 -120.73
C PRO A 37 2.83 84.04 -119.77
N TYR A 38 4.01 83.49 -119.56
CA TYR A 38 5.05 84.14 -118.78
C TYR A 38 5.47 85.46 -119.43
N VAL A 39 5.54 86.52 -118.62
CA VAL A 39 6.01 87.85 -119.03
C VAL A 39 7.23 88.19 -118.19
N GLU A 40 8.38 88.35 -118.85
CA GLU A 40 9.59 88.84 -118.20
C GLU A 40 9.46 90.34 -117.90
N ILE A 41 9.74 90.74 -116.66
CA ILE A 41 9.57 92.11 -116.21
C ILE A 41 10.83 92.90 -116.55
N THR A 42 10.73 93.80 -117.51
CA THR A 42 11.83 94.68 -117.94
C THR A 42 11.50 96.17 -117.78
N ASP A 43 10.21 96.50 -117.63
CA ASP A 43 9.69 97.84 -117.42
C ASP A 43 8.38 97.84 -116.59
N ASN A 44 7.82 99.01 -116.33
CA ASN A 44 6.59 99.12 -115.55
C ASN A 44 5.34 98.54 -116.26
N LYS A 45 5.33 98.49 -117.59
CA LYS A 45 4.21 97.96 -118.37
C LYS A 45 4.17 96.42 -118.26
N THR A 46 5.31 95.78 -118.47
CA THR A 46 5.50 94.33 -118.31
C THR A 46 5.28 93.88 -116.85
N TYR A 47 5.59 94.73 -115.87
CA TYR A 47 5.23 94.48 -114.46
C TYR A 47 3.70 94.35 -114.24
N GLU A 48 2.90 95.29 -114.74
CA GLU A 48 1.44 95.25 -114.56
C GLU A 48 0.79 94.08 -115.35
N GLU A 49 1.31 93.76 -116.54
CA GLU A 49 0.88 92.60 -117.31
C GLU A 49 1.21 91.28 -116.58
N ALA A 50 2.44 91.14 -116.06
CA ALA A 50 2.86 89.98 -115.27
C ALA A 50 2.03 89.82 -113.98
N LYS A 51 1.72 90.93 -113.29
CA LYS A 51 0.89 90.94 -112.08
C LYS A 51 -0.55 90.51 -112.37
N LYS A 52 -1.14 90.96 -113.49
CA LYS A 52 -2.46 90.55 -113.94
C LYS A 52 -2.49 89.05 -114.26
N ALA A 53 -1.53 88.57 -115.06
CA ALA A 53 -1.38 87.16 -115.39
C ALA A 53 -1.23 86.28 -114.13
N ARG A 54 -0.34 86.68 -113.20
CA ARG A 54 -0.16 86.01 -111.90
C ARG A 54 -1.46 85.93 -111.12
N THR A 55 -2.20 87.04 -111.03
CA THR A 55 -3.46 87.09 -110.26
C THR A 55 -4.47 86.10 -110.86
N THR A 56 -4.62 86.09 -112.18
CA THR A 56 -5.50 85.14 -112.89
C THR A 56 -5.10 83.68 -112.63
N LEU A 57 -3.81 83.35 -112.73
CA LEU A 57 -3.28 82.00 -112.48
C LEU A 57 -3.50 81.57 -111.02
N VAL A 58 -3.23 82.46 -110.07
CA VAL A 58 -3.47 82.20 -108.64
C VAL A 58 -4.94 81.96 -108.37
N SER A 59 -5.84 82.81 -108.91
CA SER A 59 -7.28 82.61 -108.79
C SER A 59 -7.72 81.26 -109.34
N ALA A 60 -7.25 80.90 -110.54
CA ALA A 60 -7.56 79.62 -111.17
C ALA A 60 -7.09 78.42 -110.34
N ARG A 61 -5.90 78.48 -109.71
CA ARG A 61 -5.41 77.47 -108.77
C ARG A 61 -6.26 77.40 -107.50
N THR A 62 -6.54 78.55 -106.87
CA THR A 62 -7.34 78.60 -105.63
C THR A 62 -8.77 78.12 -105.84
N ASP A 63 -9.32 78.25 -107.04
CA ASP A 63 -10.65 77.72 -107.35
C ASP A 63 -10.67 76.19 -107.39
N ILE A 64 -9.59 75.54 -107.85
CA ILE A 64 -9.45 74.07 -107.72
C ILE A 64 -9.37 73.67 -106.25
N GLU A 65 -8.57 74.38 -105.44
CA GLU A 65 -8.50 74.11 -104.00
C GLU A 65 -9.86 74.26 -103.30
N LYS A 66 -10.70 75.20 -103.74
CA LYS A 66 -12.08 75.30 -103.24
C LYS A 66 -12.92 74.09 -103.66
N GLN A 67 -12.79 73.61 -104.90
CA GLN A 67 -13.51 72.41 -105.35
C GLN A 67 -13.07 71.16 -104.58
N GLU A 68 -11.78 71.00 -104.28
CA GLU A 68 -11.27 69.94 -103.41
C GLU A 68 -11.96 69.96 -102.04
N LYS A 69 -12.04 71.13 -101.38
CA LYS A 69 -12.75 71.26 -100.10
C LYS A 69 -14.22 70.91 -100.19
N VAL A 70 -14.89 71.24 -101.29
CA VAL A 70 -16.30 70.87 -101.53
C VAL A 70 -16.45 69.35 -101.66
N ILE A 71 -15.58 68.69 -102.43
CA ILE A 71 -15.57 67.23 -102.58
C ILE A 71 -15.30 66.55 -101.22
N SER A 72 -14.27 67.00 -100.50
CA SER A 72 -13.92 66.50 -99.16
C SER A 72 -15.07 66.64 -98.17
N LYS A 73 -15.80 67.77 -98.20
CA LYS A 73 -17.01 67.95 -97.39
C LYS A 73 -18.09 66.91 -97.75
N LYS A 74 -18.40 66.73 -99.05
CA LYS A 74 -19.41 65.75 -99.50
C LYS A 74 -19.08 64.32 -99.09
N ILE A 75 -17.80 63.92 -99.15
CA ILE A 75 -17.35 62.59 -98.70
C ILE A 75 -17.56 62.43 -97.19
N ASN A 76 -17.23 63.45 -96.39
CA ASN A 76 -17.45 63.41 -94.94
C ASN A 76 -18.94 63.38 -94.57
N ASP A 77 -19.77 64.13 -95.30
CA ASP A 77 -21.23 64.11 -95.13
C ASP A 77 -21.77 62.72 -95.47
N PHE A 78 -21.32 62.10 -96.57
CA PHE A 78 -21.67 60.72 -96.93
C PHE A 78 -21.25 59.70 -95.86
N LYS A 79 -20.02 59.79 -95.34
CA LYS A 79 -19.52 58.92 -94.26
C LYS A 79 -20.38 59.05 -93.00
N SER A 80 -20.78 60.27 -92.66
CA SER A 80 -21.67 60.53 -91.52
C SER A 80 -23.04 59.90 -91.75
N ALA A 81 -23.64 60.08 -92.94
CA ALA A 81 -24.90 59.45 -93.29
C ALA A 81 -24.85 57.91 -93.23
N VAL A 82 -23.76 57.29 -93.69
CA VAL A 82 -23.56 55.83 -93.56
C VAL A 82 -23.51 55.41 -92.09
N LYS A 83 -22.84 56.18 -91.23
CA LYS A 83 -22.79 55.91 -89.79
C LYS A 83 -24.17 56.04 -89.15
N ASP A 84 -24.94 57.06 -89.54
CA ASP A 84 -26.29 57.28 -89.02
C ASP A 84 -27.22 56.13 -89.38
N VAL A 85 -27.19 55.66 -90.64
CA VAL A 85 -27.93 54.48 -91.08
C VAL A 85 -27.51 53.24 -90.29
N HIS A 86 -26.22 53.06 -90.00
CA HIS A 86 -25.75 51.93 -89.18
C HIS A 86 -26.31 52.00 -87.75
N ILE A 87 -26.35 53.19 -87.14
CA ILE A 87 -26.94 53.42 -85.82
C ILE A 87 -28.43 53.14 -85.85
N GLU A 88 -29.16 53.61 -86.86
CA GLU A 88 -30.58 53.32 -87.04
C GLU A 88 -30.84 51.81 -87.13
N LEU A 89 -30.05 51.09 -87.94
CA LEU A 89 -30.16 49.64 -88.08
C LEU A 89 -29.90 48.90 -86.76
N ILE A 90 -28.88 49.31 -85.99
CA ILE A 90 -28.63 48.75 -84.65
C ILE A 90 -29.80 49.03 -83.70
N ASN A 91 -30.34 50.26 -83.74
CA ASN A 91 -31.43 50.69 -82.86
C ASN A 91 -32.75 49.96 -83.16
N ILE A 92 -32.90 49.31 -84.31
CA ILE A 92 -34.05 48.43 -84.58
C ILE A 92 -34.05 47.24 -83.61
N THR A 93 -32.89 46.63 -83.35
CA THR A 93 -32.80 45.39 -82.56
C THR A 93 -32.34 45.61 -81.13
N LYS A 94 -31.48 46.60 -80.89
CA LYS A 94 -30.80 46.77 -79.60
C LYS A 94 -31.76 46.96 -78.40
N PRO A 95 -32.82 47.79 -78.47
CA PRO A 95 -33.75 47.94 -77.35
C PRO A 95 -34.51 46.64 -77.01
N SER A 96 -34.79 45.79 -78.02
CA SER A 96 -35.45 44.50 -77.81
C SER A 96 -34.49 43.47 -77.23
N GLU A 97 -33.24 43.44 -77.69
CA GLU A 97 -32.15 42.63 -77.11
C GLU A 97 -31.93 43.00 -75.64
N ASP A 98 -31.81 44.29 -75.33
CA ASP A 98 -31.58 44.76 -73.96
C ASP A 98 -32.74 44.37 -73.03
N LYS A 99 -33.98 44.55 -73.48
CA LYS A 99 -35.17 44.07 -72.73
C LYS A 99 -35.15 42.57 -72.49
N GLN A 100 -34.78 41.78 -73.50
CA GLN A 100 -34.70 40.33 -73.38
C GLN A 100 -33.57 39.92 -72.42
N GLN A 101 -32.42 40.59 -72.48
CA GLN A 101 -31.28 40.35 -71.61
C GLN A 101 -31.60 40.66 -70.14
N ASP A 102 -32.31 41.76 -69.88
CA ASP A 102 -32.73 42.13 -68.53
C ASP A 102 -33.77 41.15 -67.97
N GLU A 103 -34.71 40.69 -68.79
CA GLU A 103 -35.69 39.66 -68.38
C GLU A 103 -35.02 38.32 -68.08
N VAL A 104 -34.05 37.90 -68.90
CA VAL A 104 -33.25 36.68 -68.63
C VAL A 104 -32.52 36.80 -67.30
N ARG A 105 -31.82 37.91 -67.06
CA ARG A 105 -31.13 38.15 -65.78
C ARG A 105 -32.08 38.14 -64.59
N ARG A 106 -33.25 38.77 -64.73
CA ARG A 106 -34.29 38.78 -63.69
C ARG A 106 -34.74 37.36 -63.35
N TYR A 107 -35.01 36.53 -64.37
CA TYR A 107 -35.46 35.16 -64.16
C TYR A 107 -34.37 34.24 -63.59
N GLU A 108 -33.13 34.38 -64.05
CA GLU A 108 -31.97 33.67 -63.49
C GLU A 108 -31.78 34.01 -62.00
N ALA A 109 -31.87 35.28 -61.62
CA ALA A 109 -31.81 35.70 -60.23
C ALA A 109 -32.93 35.09 -59.37
N VAL A 110 -34.17 35.00 -59.90
CA VAL A 110 -35.28 34.32 -59.22
C VAL A 110 -34.98 32.83 -59.06
N LYS A 111 -34.45 32.16 -60.08
CA LYS A 111 -34.11 30.74 -60.02
C LYS A 111 -32.98 30.43 -59.06
N GLU A 112 -31.98 31.29 -58.99
CA GLU A 112 -30.89 31.19 -58.02
C GLU A 112 -31.42 31.37 -56.59
N ALA A 113 -32.28 32.37 -56.36
CA ALA A 113 -32.92 32.58 -55.06
C ALA A 113 -33.81 31.39 -54.65
N GLU A 114 -34.58 30.81 -55.57
CA GLU A 114 -35.38 29.60 -55.33
C GLU A 114 -34.49 28.40 -54.94
N LYS A 115 -33.33 28.25 -55.59
CA LYS A 115 -32.37 27.18 -55.28
C LYS A 115 -31.75 27.38 -53.91
N ALA A 116 -31.29 28.60 -53.62
CA ALA A 116 -30.71 28.95 -52.32
C ALA A 116 -31.71 28.78 -51.17
N GLU A 117 -32.98 29.15 -51.39
CA GLU A 117 -34.03 28.96 -50.39
C GLU A 117 -34.33 27.49 -50.13
N LYS A 118 -34.38 26.65 -51.17
CA LYS A 118 -34.53 25.20 -50.99
C LYS A 118 -33.37 24.59 -50.22
N GLU A 119 -32.15 25.01 -50.53
CA GLU A 119 -30.95 24.58 -49.80
C GLU A 119 -30.99 25.03 -48.34
N ARG A 120 -31.42 26.27 -48.07
CA ARG A 120 -31.62 26.78 -46.71
C ARG A 120 -32.66 25.97 -45.94
N LEU A 121 -33.82 25.71 -46.52
CA LEU A 121 -34.89 24.93 -45.88
C LEU A 121 -34.45 23.49 -45.59
N GLU A 122 -33.70 22.88 -46.51
CA GLU A 122 -33.15 21.54 -46.31
C GLU A 122 -32.08 21.53 -45.19
N GLN A 123 -31.21 22.53 -45.16
CA GLN A 123 -30.22 22.66 -44.08
C GLN A 123 -30.90 22.93 -42.73
N GLU A 124 -31.98 23.72 -42.70
CA GLU A 124 -32.80 23.93 -41.51
C GLU A 124 -33.46 22.62 -41.04
N ARG A 125 -33.98 21.79 -41.97
CA ARG A 125 -34.51 20.44 -41.66
C ARG A 125 -33.44 19.56 -41.02
N ILE A 126 -32.27 19.46 -41.67
CA ILE A 126 -31.12 18.67 -41.17
C ILE A 126 -30.71 19.14 -39.77
N ASN A 127 -30.55 20.45 -39.57
CA ASN A 127 -30.14 21.00 -38.28
C ASN A 127 -31.17 20.74 -37.19
N LYS A 128 -32.47 20.80 -37.54
CA LYS A 128 -33.55 20.49 -36.60
C LYS A 128 -33.49 19.03 -36.16
N ILE A 129 -33.32 18.08 -37.08
CA ILE A 129 -33.19 16.65 -36.75
C ILE A 129 -31.98 16.41 -35.84
N LYS A 130 -30.81 16.95 -36.20
CA LYS A 130 -29.59 16.84 -35.40
C LYS A 130 -29.77 17.41 -33.98
N THR A 131 -30.41 18.57 -33.86
CA THR A 131 -30.67 19.20 -32.57
C THR A 131 -31.58 18.34 -31.69
N ILE A 132 -32.61 17.70 -32.27
CA ILE A 132 -33.49 16.78 -31.54
C ILE A 132 -32.70 15.57 -31.03
N ILE A 133 -31.92 14.93 -31.90
CA ILE A 133 -31.04 13.79 -31.55
C ILE A 133 -30.11 14.19 -30.40
N ASP A 134 -29.39 15.30 -30.56
CA ASP A 134 -28.39 15.73 -29.57
C ASP A 134 -29.05 16.11 -28.24
N THR A 135 -30.26 16.66 -28.25
CA THR A 135 -31.02 16.97 -27.03
C THR A 135 -31.40 15.70 -26.29
N ILE A 136 -31.97 14.71 -26.98
CA ILE A 136 -32.37 13.42 -26.40
C ILE A 136 -31.15 12.71 -25.77
N ILE A 137 -30.06 12.63 -26.52
CA ILE A 137 -28.86 11.91 -26.09
C ILE A 137 -28.14 12.65 -24.95
N SER A 138 -28.10 13.99 -24.99
CA SER A 138 -27.47 14.78 -23.92
C SER A 138 -28.27 14.71 -22.63
N ASP A 139 -29.60 14.75 -22.69
CA ASP A 139 -30.46 14.60 -21.51
C ASP A 139 -30.30 13.21 -20.88
N ALA A 140 -30.34 12.15 -21.70
CA ALA A 140 -30.14 10.78 -21.21
C ALA A 140 -28.77 10.64 -20.51
N ASN A 141 -27.69 11.13 -21.13
CA ASN A 141 -26.35 11.08 -20.53
C ASN A 141 -26.25 11.94 -19.26
N TYR A 142 -26.89 13.11 -19.22
CA TYR A 142 -26.93 13.94 -18.01
C TYR A 142 -27.62 13.20 -16.85
N ARG A 143 -28.73 12.52 -17.13
CA ARG A 143 -29.46 11.73 -16.13
C ARG A 143 -28.66 10.53 -15.66
N ILE A 144 -27.98 9.82 -16.56
CA ILE A 144 -27.05 8.72 -16.22
C ILE A 144 -25.91 9.23 -15.34
N LYS A 145 -25.30 10.37 -15.68
CA LYS A 145 -24.19 10.94 -14.92
C LYS A 145 -24.57 11.20 -13.45
N ASN A 146 -25.78 11.72 -13.23
CA ASN A 146 -26.30 12.08 -11.92
C ASN A 146 -27.08 10.94 -11.22
N LEU A 147 -27.07 9.73 -11.79
CA LEU A 147 -27.79 8.59 -11.24
C LEU A 147 -27.26 8.19 -9.85
N ALA A 148 -28.20 7.96 -8.92
CA ALA A 148 -27.95 7.35 -7.62
C ALA A 148 -28.45 5.89 -7.61
N PHE A 149 -27.90 5.06 -6.70
CA PHE A 149 -28.21 3.63 -6.63
C PHE A 149 -29.71 3.34 -6.46
N ALA A 150 -30.41 4.11 -5.61
CA ALA A 150 -31.83 3.93 -5.36
C ALA A 150 -32.72 4.16 -6.60
N ASP A 151 -32.24 4.97 -7.55
CA ASP A 151 -33.01 5.40 -8.72
C ASP A 151 -32.75 4.56 -9.97
N ILE A 152 -31.86 3.57 -9.90
CA ILE A 152 -31.46 2.72 -11.04
C ILE A 152 -32.68 2.13 -11.76
N ALA A 153 -33.62 1.55 -11.01
CA ALA A 153 -34.79 0.90 -11.57
C ALA A 153 -35.71 1.91 -12.29
N SER A 154 -35.92 3.07 -11.68
CA SER A 154 -36.78 4.12 -12.24
C SER A 154 -36.16 4.72 -13.51
N LEU A 155 -34.87 5.05 -13.50
CA LEU A 155 -34.21 5.61 -14.68
C LEU A 155 -34.14 4.60 -15.83
N SER A 156 -33.86 3.33 -15.52
CA SER A 156 -33.78 2.27 -16.54
C SER A 156 -35.12 2.07 -17.24
N ALA A 157 -36.23 2.04 -16.47
CA ALA A 157 -37.57 1.93 -17.03
C ALA A 157 -37.94 3.16 -17.88
N ASP A 158 -37.58 4.36 -17.42
CA ASP A 158 -37.85 5.58 -18.17
C ASP A 158 -37.06 5.65 -19.50
N LEU A 159 -35.78 5.29 -19.51
CA LEU A 159 -34.98 5.26 -20.74
C LEU A 159 -35.47 4.19 -21.72
N GLU A 160 -35.91 3.03 -21.22
CA GLU A 160 -36.51 1.99 -22.06
C GLU A 160 -37.77 2.50 -22.77
N GLU A 161 -38.64 3.21 -22.07
CA GLU A 161 -39.90 3.70 -22.63
C GLU A 161 -39.73 4.94 -23.50
N ASN A 162 -38.95 5.91 -23.04
CA ASN A 162 -38.90 7.24 -23.63
C ASN A 162 -37.71 7.46 -24.58
N VAL A 163 -36.69 6.60 -24.56
CA VAL A 163 -35.48 6.77 -25.39
C VAL A 163 -35.26 5.57 -26.32
N TYR A 164 -35.36 4.35 -25.80
CA TYR A 164 -35.00 3.15 -26.59
C TYR A 164 -36.09 2.73 -27.59
N LYS A 165 -37.34 3.16 -27.36
CA LYS A 165 -38.49 2.91 -28.23
C LYS A 165 -38.84 4.08 -29.15
N ILE A 166 -38.00 5.10 -29.22
CA ILE A 166 -38.19 6.21 -30.17
C ILE A 166 -38.23 5.64 -31.59
N ASP A 167 -39.26 6.02 -32.36
CA ASP A 167 -39.37 5.66 -33.76
C ASP A 167 -38.24 6.32 -34.56
N VAL A 168 -37.24 5.53 -34.96
CA VAL A 168 -36.05 6.05 -35.63
C VAL A 168 -36.35 6.63 -37.01
N ALA A 169 -37.44 6.21 -37.65
CA ALA A 169 -37.83 6.70 -38.98
C ALA A 169 -38.06 8.22 -39.02
N GLN A 170 -38.35 8.83 -37.87
CA GLN A 170 -38.49 10.29 -37.75
C GLN A 170 -37.16 11.05 -37.98
N PHE A 171 -36.03 10.36 -37.97
CA PHE A 171 -34.70 10.93 -38.15
C PHE A 171 -34.17 10.79 -39.58
N GLU A 172 -34.93 10.17 -40.48
CA GLU A 172 -34.62 10.09 -41.91
C GLU A 172 -33.19 9.58 -42.18
N GLU A 173 -32.31 10.37 -42.81
CA GLU A 173 -30.94 9.96 -43.12
C GLU A 173 -30.03 9.80 -41.87
N PHE A 174 -30.48 10.25 -40.70
CA PHE A 174 -29.74 10.20 -39.44
C PHE A 174 -30.13 9.02 -38.53
N GLU A 175 -30.93 8.07 -39.02
CA GLU A 175 -31.29 6.84 -38.30
C GLU A 175 -30.07 6.09 -37.74
N LEU A 176 -29.02 5.95 -38.55
CA LEU A 176 -27.79 5.25 -38.14
C LEU A 176 -27.01 6.04 -37.07
N ASP A 177 -26.92 7.36 -37.18
CA ASP A 177 -26.26 8.23 -36.19
C ASP A 177 -26.97 8.16 -34.83
N PHE A 178 -28.31 8.22 -34.84
CA PHE A 178 -29.09 8.08 -33.61
C PHE A 178 -28.89 6.72 -32.97
N ASN A 179 -28.95 5.63 -33.74
CA ASN A 179 -28.74 4.27 -33.22
C ASN A 179 -27.34 4.08 -32.62
N GLU A 180 -26.30 4.63 -33.25
CA GLU A 180 -24.94 4.58 -32.71
C GLU A 180 -24.85 5.31 -31.36
N LYS A 181 -25.39 6.52 -31.28
CA LYS A 181 -25.46 7.29 -30.02
C LYS A 181 -26.30 6.57 -28.96
N LEU A 182 -27.38 5.90 -29.35
CA LEU A 182 -28.24 5.11 -28.46
C LEU A 182 -27.47 3.93 -27.83
N ILE A 183 -26.64 3.25 -28.61
CA ILE A 183 -25.77 2.17 -28.11
C ILE A 183 -24.79 2.73 -27.07
N GLN A 184 -24.20 3.90 -27.32
CA GLN A 184 -23.32 4.55 -26.36
C GLN A 184 -24.05 4.89 -25.05
N VAL A 185 -25.28 5.42 -25.12
CA VAL A 185 -26.12 5.68 -23.93
C VAL A 185 -26.39 4.40 -23.15
N LYS A 186 -26.72 3.28 -23.82
CA LYS A 186 -26.93 1.98 -23.18
C LYS A 186 -25.68 1.49 -22.44
N ASN A 187 -24.52 1.61 -23.09
CA ASN A 187 -23.24 1.22 -22.48
C ASN A 187 -22.92 2.09 -21.26
N ASN A 188 -23.07 3.41 -21.37
CA ASN A 188 -22.85 4.34 -20.27
C ASN A 188 -23.75 4.05 -19.07
N LEU A 189 -25.03 3.74 -19.31
CA LEU A 189 -25.96 3.35 -18.25
C LEU A 189 -25.49 2.05 -17.59
N SER A 190 -25.15 1.03 -18.38
CA SER A 190 -24.69 -0.26 -17.87
C SER A 190 -23.45 -0.13 -16.99
N GLU A 191 -22.44 0.62 -17.45
CA GLU A 191 -21.22 0.88 -16.68
C GLU A 191 -21.52 1.64 -15.38
N LYS A 192 -22.39 2.64 -15.43
CA LYS A 192 -22.80 3.41 -14.25
C LYS A 192 -23.55 2.54 -13.24
N ILE A 193 -24.45 1.67 -13.69
CA ILE A 193 -25.19 0.72 -12.84
C ILE A 193 -24.21 -0.22 -12.15
N GLN A 194 -23.26 -0.79 -12.90
CA GLN A 194 -22.24 -1.67 -12.34
C GLN A 194 -21.42 -0.97 -11.26
N ALA A 195 -20.93 0.25 -11.53
CA ALA A 195 -20.14 1.02 -10.57
C ALA A 195 -20.92 1.36 -9.30
N LEU A 196 -22.19 1.78 -9.43
CA LEU A 196 -23.05 2.08 -8.27
C LEU A 196 -23.38 0.82 -7.47
N THR A 197 -23.61 -0.30 -8.13
CA THR A 197 -23.90 -1.59 -7.48
C THR A 197 -22.70 -2.10 -6.70
N GLU A 198 -21.51 -1.99 -7.28
CA GLU A 198 -20.27 -2.34 -6.59
C GLU A 198 -20.03 -1.44 -5.38
N ALA A 199 -20.21 -0.12 -5.52
CA ALA A 199 -20.08 0.82 -4.42
C ALA A 199 -21.07 0.54 -3.27
N GLU A 200 -22.32 0.19 -3.59
CA GLU A 200 -23.31 -0.16 -2.57
C GLU A 200 -22.98 -1.48 -1.88
N ASN A 201 -22.53 -2.49 -2.62
CA ASN A 201 -22.09 -3.76 -2.04
C ASN A 201 -20.91 -3.57 -1.08
N GLN A 202 -19.93 -2.73 -1.45
CA GLN A 202 -18.81 -2.38 -0.57
C GLN A 202 -19.29 -1.66 0.70
N ARG A 203 -20.28 -0.76 0.59
CA ARG A 203 -20.89 -0.08 1.74
C ARG A 203 -21.55 -1.08 2.69
N LEU A 204 -22.33 -2.02 2.15
CA LEU A 204 -23.00 -3.06 2.92
C LEU A 204 -22.01 -4.03 3.58
N GLU A 205 -20.96 -4.42 2.87
CA GLU A 205 -19.89 -5.26 3.41
C GLU A 205 -19.14 -4.57 4.55
N LYS A 206 -18.80 -3.28 4.39
CA LYS A 206 -18.19 -2.48 5.45
C LYS A 206 -19.07 -2.42 6.69
N LEU A 207 -20.37 -2.19 6.52
CA LEU A 207 -21.33 -2.17 7.63
C LEU A 207 -21.37 -3.53 8.35
N ARG A 208 -21.36 -4.65 7.60
CA ARG A 208 -21.32 -5.99 8.17
C ARG A 208 -20.04 -6.24 8.97
N LEU A 209 -18.89 -5.81 8.44
CA LEU A 209 -17.60 -5.94 9.13
C LEU A 209 -17.54 -5.07 10.39
N GLU A 210 -18.11 -3.86 10.37
CA GLU A 210 -18.20 -2.99 11.56
C GLU A 210 -19.10 -3.61 12.64
N GLU A 211 -20.24 -4.18 12.26
CA GLU A 211 -21.14 -4.88 13.19
C GLU A 211 -20.50 -6.15 13.77
N GLU A 212 -19.83 -6.95 12.95
CA GLU A 212 -19.07 -8.12 13.39
C GLU A 212 -17.92 -7.73 14.34
N ALA A 213 -17.16 -6.68 14.01
CA ALA A 213 -16.11 -6.16 14.87
C ALA A 213 -16.65 -5.67 16.21
N LYS A 214 -17.82 -5.01 16.23
CA LYS A 214 -18.49 -4.59 17.46
C LYS A 214 -18.89 -5.79 18.32
N ARG A 215 -19.49 -6.83 17.72
CA ARG A 215 -19.84 -8.07 18.43
C ARG A 215 -18.61 -8.75 19.03
N LEU A 216 -17.52 -8.86 18.27
CA LEU A 216 -16.27 -9.43 18.77
C LEU A 216 -15.64 -8.58 19.89
N ALA A 217 -15.75 -7.26 19.83
CA ALA A 217 -15.29 -6.37 20.89
C ALA A 217 -16.13 -6.54 22.17
N GLU A 218 -17.46 -6.65 22.05
CA GLU A 218 -18.36 -6.92 23.17
C GLU A 218 -18.08 -8.29 23.80
N GLU A 219 -17.90 -9.34 22.99
CA GLU A 219 -17.54 -10.68 23.48
C GLU A 219 -16.19 -10.69 24.19
N ARG A 220 -15.17 -10.03 23.64
CA ARG A 220 -13.86 -9.87 24.30
C ARG A 220 -13.97 -9.12 25.63
N ALA A 221 -14.76 -8.06 25.68
CA ALA A 221 -15.00 -7.30 26.91
C ALA A 221 -15.71 -8.15 27.96
N GLU A 222 -16.66 -8.99 27.57
CA GLU A 222 -17.34 -9.91 28.50
C GLU A 222 -16.39 -11.00 29.01
N ILE A 223 -15.58 -11.60 28.12
CA ILE A 223 -14.56 -12.59 28.51
C ILE A 223 -13.56 -11.96 29.49
N GLU A 224 -13.10 -10.73 29.22
CA GLU A 224 -12.17 -10.05 30.12
C GLU A 224 -12.82 -9.68 31.46
N ARG A 225 -14.10 -9.27 31.46
CA ARG A 225 -14.85 -9.06 32.70
C ARG A 225 -14.96 -10.34 33.51
N LYS A 226 -15.30 -11.47 32.87
CA LYS A 226 -15.35 -12.78 33.55
C LYS A 226 -13.98 -13.19 34.09
N ARG A 227 -12.90 -12.98 33.33
CA ARG A 227 -11.53 -13.25 33.82
C ARG A 227 -11.18 -12.40 35.04
N LYS A 228 -11.53 -11.12 35.06
CA LYS A 228 -11.32 -10.25 36.23
C LYS A 228 -12.17 -10.69 37.43
N GLU A 229 -13.45 -11.01 37.22
CA GLU A 229 -14.32 -11.55 38.27
C GLU A 229 -13.80 -12.88 38.84
N ASP A 230 -13.30 -13.78 37.98
CA ASP A 230 -12.71 -15.06 38.39
C ASP A 230 -11.36 -14.87 39.10
N GLU A 231 -10.50 -13.95 38.65
CA GLU A 231 -9.28 -13.56 39.36
C GLU A 231 -9.57 -12.95 40.73
N GLU A 232 -10.56 -12.07 40.85
CA GLU A 232 -10.98 -11.48 42.13
C GLU A 232 -11.52 -12.55 43.08
N LYS A 233 -12.35 -13.48 42.59
CA LYS A 233 -12.83 -14.62 43.39
C LYS A 233 -11.69 -15.50 43.86
N LEU A 234 -10.75 -15.85 42.97
CA LEU A 234 -9.60 -16.67 43.31
C LEU A 234 -8.68 -15.96 44.32
N ALA A 235 -8.48 -14.64 44.17
CA ALA A 235 -7.71 -13.84 45.13
C ALA A 235 -8.41 -13.78 46.50
N ALA A 236 -9.73 -13.60 46.52
CA ALA A 236 -10.51 -13.61 47.76
C ALA A 236 -10.49 -14.99 48.45
N GLU A 237 -10.57 -16.08 47.68
CA GLU A 237 -10.47 -17.45 48.19
C GLU A 237 -9.08 -17.74 48.74
N ARG A 238 -8.01 -17.35 48.03
CA ARG A 238 -6.62 -17.47 48.54
C ARG A 238 -6.42 -16.69 49.84
N LYS A 239 -6.96 -15.48 49.93
CA LYS A 239 -6.89 -14.68 51.15
C LYS A 239 -7.66 -15.34 52.30
N ALA A 240 -8.85 -15.88 52.05
CA ALA A 240 -9.62 -16.60 53.05
C ALA A 240 -8.94 -17.90 53.51
N GLU A 241 -8.27 -18.61 52.59
CA GLU A 241 -7.47 -19.80 52.90
C GLU A 241 -6.23 -19.44 53.72
N GLU A 242 -5.53 -18.36 53.37
CA GLU A 242 -4.41 -17.81 54.13
C GLU A 242 -4.83 -17.40 55.55
N ASP A 243 -5.96 -16.70 55.69
CA ASP A 243 -6.51 -16.31 56.99
C ASP A 243 -6.91 -17.56 57.83
N ARG A 244 -7.47 -18.60 57.20
CA ARG A 244 -7.74 -19.88 57.86
C ARG A 244 -6.46 -20.58 58.32
N LEU A 245 -5.45 -20.65 57.47
CA LEU A 245 -4.15 -21.25 57.80
C LEU A 245 -3.45 -20.47 58.91
N ALA A 246 -3.50 -19.15 58.88
CA ALA A 246 -2.97 -18.30 59.94
C ALA A 246 -3.69 -18.55 61.27
N LYS A 247 -5.01 -18.70 61.25
CA LYS A 247 -5.80 -19.03 62.44
C LYS A 247 -5.47 -20.43 62.99
N ILE A 248 -5.35 -21.44 62.12
CA ILE A 248 -4.95 -22.80 62.53
C ILE A 248 -3.55 -22.78 63.17
N LYS A 249 -2.59 -22.06 62.57
CA LYS A 249 -1.24 -21.91 63.15
C LYS A 249 -1.28 -21.20 64.49
N ALA A 250 -2.05 -20.12 64.63
CA ALA A 250 -2.20 -19.40 65.89
C ALA A 250 -2.85 -20.28 66.98
N ASP A 251 -3.86 -21.07 66.63
CA ASP A 251 -4.52 -22.01 67.54
C ASP A 251 -3.56 -23.15 67.97
N GLN A 252 -2.78 -23.70 67.03
CA GLN A 252 -1.74 -24.70 67.32
C GLN A 252 -0.62 -24.14 68.20
N GLU A 253 -0.18 -22.91 67.95
CA GLU A 253 0.86 -22.26 68.74
C GLU A 253 0.35 -21.94 70.16
N ALA A 254 -0.90 -21.51 70.31
CA ALA A 254 -1.53 -21.31 71.60
C ALA A 254 -1.71 -22.64 72.38
N GLU A 255 -2.03 -23.74 71.70
CA GLU A 255 -2.13 -25.06 72.31
C GLU A 255 -0.75 -25.62 72.73
N LEU A 256 0.27 -25.48 71.88
CA LEU A 256 1.65 -25.79 72.21
C LEU A 256 2.17 -24.97 73.39
N GLN A 257 1.79 -23.69 73.48
CA GLN A 257 2.16 -22.84 74.60
C GLN A 257 1.48 -23.29 75.89
N LYS A 258 0.18 -23.63 75.85
CA LYS A 258 -0.52 -24.21 77.00
C LYS A 258 0.10 -25.51 77.46
N GLU A 259 0.52 -26.39 76.55
CA GLU A 259 1.17 -27.65 76.92
C GLU A 259 2.57 -27.42 77.50
N ARG A 260 3.34 -26.45 76.97
CA ARG A 260 4.62 -26.03 77.57
C ARG A 260 4.44 -25.49 78.98
N ASP A 261 3.43 -24.67 79.21
CA ASP A 261 3.12 -24.11 80.53
C ASP A 261 2.65 -25.22 81.50
N ARG A 262 1.91 -26.21 81.01
CA ARG A 262 1.48 -27.40 81.79
C ARG A 262 2.69 -28.25 82.20
N ILE A 263 3.58 -28.56 81.26
CA ILE A 263 4.81 -29.32 81.50
C ILE A 263 5.73 -28.55 82.47
N ALA A 264 5.85 -27.23 82.33
CA ALA A 264 6.63 -26.40 83.25
C ALA A 264 6.04 -26.43 84.67
N SER A 265 4.71 -26.37 84.82
CA SER A 265 4.04 -26.46 86.11
C SER A 265 4.14 -27.85 86.76
N GLU A 266 4.05 -28.93 85.97
CA GLU A 266 4.26 -30.30 86.47
C GLU A 266 5.71 -30.53 86.91
N LYS A 267 6.67 -30.01 86.14
CA LYS A 267 8.09 -30.12 86.49
C LYS A 267 8.43 -29.34 87.77
N ALA A 268 7.87 -28.14 87.93
CA ALA A 268 8.01 -27.37 89.17
C ALA A 268 7.45 -28.10 90.39
N LYS A 269 6.30 -28.79 90.26
CA LYS A 269 5.72 -29.62 91.33
C LYS A 269 6.57 -30.85 91.63
N GLN A 270 7.14 -31.51 90.61
CA GLN A 270 8.05 -32.63 90.82
C GLN A 270 9.35 -32.22 91.51
N ASP A 271 9.91 -31.07 91.13
CA ASP A 271 11.12 -30.54 91.76
C ASP A 271 10.87 -30.16 93.24
N GLU A 272 9.68 -29.63 93.56
CA GLU A 272 9.26 -29.33 94.94
C GLU A 272 9.02 -30.60 95.78
N GLU A 273 8.45 -31.65 95.18
CA GLU A 273 8.24 -32.95 95.85
C GLU A 273 9.58 -33.70 96.08
N LEU A 274 10.52 -33.61 95.12
CA LEU A 274 11.87 -34.15 95.27
C LEU A 274 12.67 -33.41 96.35
N ALA A 275 12.55 -32.08 96.43
CA ALA A 275 13.16 -31.29 97.49
C ALA A 275 12.61 -31.65 98.88
N ALA A 276 11.30 -31.89 98.99
CA ALA A 276 10.67 -32.32 100.24
C ALA A 276 11.15 -33.72 100.68
N LYS A 277 11.25 -34.69 99.75
CA LYS A 277 11.78 -36.03 100.04
C LYS A 277 13.26 -36.00 100.44
N GLN A 278 14.06 -35.15 99.81
CA GLN A 278 15.48 -35.01 100.14
C GLN A 278 15.68 -34.43 101.55
N ALA A 279 14.85 -33.46 101.96
CA ALA A 279 14.89 -32.90 103.31
C ALA A 279 14.48 -33.92 104.40
N GLU A 280 13.57 -34.84 104.09
CA GLU A 280 13.16 -35.93 105.00
C GLU A 280 14.29 -36.96 105.20
N ILE A 281 14.99 -37.32 104.12
CA ILE A 281 16.17 -38.21 104.15
C ILE A 281 17.34 -37.59 104.95
N GLU A 282 17.54 -36.27 104.86
CA GLU A 282 18.58 -35.58 105.62
C GLU A 282 18.24 -35.46 107.13
N ALA A 283 16.96 -35.31 107.47
CA ALA A 283 16.50 -35.31 108.86
C ALA A 283 16.63 -36.69 109.53
N GLU A 284 16.45 -37.77 108.77
CA GLU A 284 16.60 -39.14 109.25
C GLU A 284 18.08 -39.54 109.41
N ASN A 285 18.94 -39.15 108.46
CA ASN A 285 20.39 -39.37 108.56
C ASN A 285 21.06 -38.62 109.73
N LYS A 286 20.54 -37.45 110.11
CA LYS A 286 21.03 -36.70 111.28
C LYS A 286 20.74 -37.42 112.60
N LYS A 287 19.58 -38.08 112.73
CA LYS A 287 19.24 -38.89 113.91
C LYS A 287 20.10 -40.14 114.03
N ILE A 288 20.43 -40.79 112.91
CA ILE A 288 21.29 -41.98 112.88
C ILE A 288 22.74 -41.62 113.26
N GLN A 289 23.22 -40.43 112.90
CA GLN A 289 24.59 -40.00 113.20
C GLN A 289 24.79 -39.60 114.68
N ASP A 290 23.77 -39.05 115.35
CA ASP A 290 23.83 -38.71 116.77
C ASP A 290 23.78 -39.97 117.68
N GLU A 291 23.12 -41.05 117.24
CA GLU A 291 23.11 -42.36 117.90
C GLU A 291 24.48 -43.06 117.79
N LYS A 292 25.13 -42.95 116.61
CA LYS A 292 26.43 -43.58 116.30
C LYS A 292 27.59 -42.95 117.09
N ASN A 293 27.54 -41.65 117.34
CA ASN A 293 28.56 -40.93 118.13
C ASN A 293 28.48 -41.23 119.63
N ARG A 294 27.33 -41.68 120.13
CA ARG A 294 27.15 -42.04 121.55
C ARG A 294 27.66 -43.46 121.87
N LEU A 295 27.62 -44.37 120.89
CA LEU A 295 28.15 -45.74 121.01
C LEU A 295 29.68 -45.82 120.83
N ALA A 296 30.27 -44.96 120.00
CA ALA A 296 31.71 -44.97 119.74
C ALA A 296 32.58 -44.53 120.95
N LYS A 297 32.02 -43.79 121.92
CA LYS A 297 32.74 -43.30 123.10
C LYS A 297 32.82 -44.32 124.26
N ILE A 298 32.01 -45.38 124.22
CA ILE A 298 31.99 -46.45 125.24
C ILE A 298 32.89 -47.62 124.83
N GLU A 299 33.08 -47.84 123.53
CA GLU A 299 33.87 -48.97 122.99
C GLU A 299 35.38 -48.69 122.89
N SER A 300 35.77 -47.40 122.79
CA SER A 300 37.18 -46.95 122.72
C SER A 300 37.99 -47.24 123.99
N ASP A 301 37.38 -47.20 125.17
CA ASP A 301 38.07 -47.40 126.46
C ASP A 301 38.19 -48.88 126.87
N ARG A 302 37.47 -49.78 126.18
CA ARG A 302 37.49 -51.23 126.43
C ARG A 302 38.53 -51.97 125.57
N ILE A 303 38.75 -51.51 124.34
CA ILE A 303 39.62 -52.18 123.34
C ILE A 303 41.12 -51.96 123.62
N ALA A 304 41.53 -50.86 124.26
CA ALA A 304 42.94 -50.57 124.55
C ALA A 304 43.58 -51.48 125.63
N LYS A 305 42.78 -52.25 126.38
CA LYS A 305 43.25 -53.11 127.49
C LYS A 305 43.25 -54.61 127.14
N GLU A 306 42.50 -55.04 126.12
CA GLU A 306 42.44 -56.45 125.67
C GLU A 306 43.42 -56.77 124.51
N GLU A 307 43.91 -55.75 123.80
CA GLU A 307 44.74 -55.94 122.60
C GLU A 307 46.24 -56.17 122.87
N SER A 308 46.71 -56.00 124.12
CA SER A 308 48.08 -56.35 124.55
C SER A 308 48.24 -57.81 124.99
N GLU A 309 47.14 -58.53 125.26
CA GLU A 309 47.17 -59.94 125.70
C GLU A 309 46.83 -60.92 124.55
N ARG A 310 46.20 -60.44 123.46
CA ARG A 310 45.87 -61.28 122.28
C ARG A 310 46.99 -61.40 121.25
N LYS A 311 47.98 -60.49 121.26
CA LYS A 311 49.14 -60.49 120.34
C LYS A 311 50.21 -61.56 120.62
N ALA A 312 50.09 -62.36 121.68
CA ALA A 312 51.06 -63.40 122.04
C ALA A 312 50.57 -64.85 121.84
N LYS A 313 49.32 -65.07 121.40
CA LYS A 313 48.74 -66.42 121.20
C LYS A 313 48.22 -66.70 119.79
N GLU A 314 48.16 -65.70 118.90
CA GLU A 314 47.60 -65.83 117.55
C GLU A 314 48.66 -65.95 116.43
N GLU A 315 49.96 -65.86 116.77
CA GLU A 315 51.07 -65.91 115.80
C GLU A 315 51.62 -67.34 115.55
N GLU A 316 51.19 -68.33 116.34
CA GLU A 316 51.64 -69.73 116.23
C GLU A 316 50.59 -70.66 115.58
N GLU A 317 49.32 -70.26 115.51
CA GLU A 317 48.24 -71.03 114.87
C GLU A 317 47.82 -70.52 113.47
N ARG A 318 48.30 -69.34 113.02
CA ARG A 318 47.97 -68.78 111.69
C ARG A 318 48.96 -69.12 110.57
N LYS A 319 50.11 -69.73 110.85
CA LYS A 319 51.08 -70.16 109.79
C LYS A 319 50.81 -71.55 109.19
N VAL A 320 49.86 -72.32 109.74
CA VAL A 320 49.53 -73.69 109.26
C VAL A 320 48.18 -73.75 108.52
N LYS A 321 47.38 -72.67 108.52
CA LYS A 321 46.07 -72.62 107.83
C LYS A 321 45.98 -71.65 106.64
N GLU A 322 47.05 -70.89 106.36
CA GLU A 322 47.26 -70.14 105.10
C GLU A 322 47.78 -71.02 103.94
N ALA A 323 47.91 -72.34 104.16
CA ALA A 323 48.36 -73.34 103.18
C ALA A 323 47.22 -74.17 102.54
N ALA A 324 45.95 -73.77 102.69
CA ALA A 324 44.80 -74.50 102.12
C ALA A 324 43.85 -73.67 101.23
N GLU A 325 43.84 -72.33 101.33
CA GLU A 325 43.01 -71.45 100.48
C GLU A 325 43.78 -70.76 99.33
N ALA A 326 45.10 -70.99 99.26
CA ALA A 326 45.96 -70.55 98.15
C ALA A 326 46.06 -71.56 96.98
N GLU A 327 45.58 -72.80 97.14
CA GLU A 327 45.66 -73.85 96.10
C GLU A 327 44.41 -73.92 95.20
N GLU A 328 43.24 -73.47 95.66
CA GLU A 328 42.01 -73.46 94.83
C GLU A 328 41.90 -72.26 93.87
N ARG A 329 42.49 -71.10 94.21
CA ARG A 329 42.55 -69.94 93.28
C ARG A 329 43.59 -70.10 92.16
N ALA A 330 44.60 -70.95 92.33
CA ALA A 330 45.60 -71.22 91.29
C ALA A 330 45.12 -72.21 90.21
N LYS A 331 44.18 -73.12 90.54
CA LYS A 331 43.65 -74.11 89.57
C LYS A 331 42.51 -73.56 88.69
N ALA A 332 41.76 -72.54 89.13
CA ALA A 332 40.71 -71.90 88.34
C ALA A 332 41.24 -70.86 87.32
N GLU A 333 42.38 -70.21 87.58
CA GLU A 333 42.96 -69.20 86.69
C GLU A 333 43.89 -69.81 85.61
N ALA A 334 44.45 -70.99 85.84
CA ALA A 334 45.22 -71.75 84.85
C ALA A 334 44.32 -72.43 83.78
N ALA A 335 43.11 -72.89 84.14
CA ALA A 335 42.16 -73.50 83.20
C ALA A 335 41.64 -72.49 82.16
N ARG A 336 41.42 -71.22 82.55
CA ARG A 336 40.95 -70.14 81.66
C ARG A 336 42.00 -69.70 80.62
N LEU A 337 43.30 -69.80 80.92
CA LEU A 337 44.39 -69.45 79.99
C LEU A 337 44.75 -70.57 79.02
N GLU A 338 44.43 -71.82 79.35
CA GLU A 338 44.66 -72.98 78.48
C GLU A 338 43.57 -73.15 77.41
N GLU A 339 42.33 -72.74 77.71
CA GLU A 339 41.19 -72.76 76.77
C GLU A 339 41.28 -71.70 75.66
N LEU A 340 42.04 -70.61 75.87
CA LEU A 340 42.24 -69.51 74.90
C LEU A 340 43.40 -69.72 73.91
N LYS A 341 44.20 -70.80 74.05
CA LYS A 341 45.32 -71.12 73.15
C LYS A 341 44.89 -71.46 71.70
N PRO A 342 43.83 -72.27 71.46
CA PRO A 342 43.44 -72.66 70.09
C PRO A 342 42.96 -71.47 69.23
N ASP A 343 42.24 -70.53 69.82
CA ASP A 343 41.65 -69.40 69.09
C ASP A 343 42.68 -68.29 68.78
N LYS A 344 43.67 -68.08 69.65
CA LYS A 344 44.84 -67.25 69.31
C LYS A 344 45.60 -67.79 68.09
N GLN A 345 45.77 -69.11 68.03
CA GLN A 345 46.50 -69.74 66.95
C GLN A 345 45.75 -69.66 65.61
N LYS A 346 44.42 -69.84 65.61
CA LYS A 346 43.57 -69.63 64.42
C LYS A 346 43.63 -68.20 63.88
N ILE A 347 43.64 -67.19 64.75
CA ILE A 347 43.67 -65.78 64.32
C ILE A 347 45.05 -65.42 63.74
N VAL A 348 46.14 -65.91 64.34
CA VAL A 348 47.49 -65.73 63.81
C VAL A 348 47.67 -66.45 62.46
N GLU A 349 47.17 -67.67 62.32
CA GLU A 349 47.20 -68.42 61.04
C GLU A 349 46.35 -67.74 59.96
N TYR A 350 45.17 -67.22 60.30
CA TYR A 350 44.33 -66.46 59.37
C TYR A 350 45.01 -65.18 58.88
N LEU A 351 45.57 -64.36 59.77
CA LEU A 351 46.27 -63.14 59.39
C LEU A 351 47.50 -63.44 58.53
N ASN A 352 48.25 -64.50 58.83
CA ASN A 352 49.38 -64.93 58.00
C ASN A 352 48.94 -65.43 56.61
N SER A 353 47.76 -66.06 56.49
CA SER A 353 47.22 -66.48 55.18
C SER A 353 46.86 -65.30 54.26
N ILE A 354 46.45 -64.16 54.83
CA ILE A 354 46.14 -62.95 54.05
C ILE A 354 47.44 -62.35 53.47
N GLY A 355 48.53 -62.38 54.23
CA GLY A 355 49.84 -61.87 53.80
C GLY A 355 50.54 -62.74 52.74
N ALA A 356 50.23 -64.04 52.66
CA ALA A 356 50.90 -65.00 51.78
C ALA A 356 50.21 -65.21 50.41
N THR A 357 49.00 -64.67 50.20
CA THR A 357 48.14 -65.07 49.05
C THR A 357 47.58 -63.89 48.26
N ILE A 358 48.42 -62.91 47.93
CA ILE A 358 48.03 -61.83 46.99
C ILE A 358 48.77 -62.05 45.68
N ASP A 359 48.06 -62.60 44.69
CA ASP A 359 48.56 -62.77 43.33
C ASP A 359 48.62 -61.40 42.64
N ARG A 360 49.81 -60.97 42.23
CA ARG A 360 50.04 -59.59 41.77
C ARG A 360 49.64 -59.45 40.29
N PRO A 361 48.81 -58.45 39.93
CA PRO A 361 48.54 -58.16 38.53
C PRO A 361 49.82 -57.66 37.84
N LYS A 362 50.16 -58.21 36.68
CA LYS A 362 51.23 -57.65 35.85
C LYS A 362 50.79 -56.31 35.28
N ILE A 363 51.36 -55.23 35.80
CA ILE A 363 51.13 -53.87 35.32
C ILE A 363 52.25 -53.52 34.34
N SER A 364 51.90 -53.08 33.13
CA SER A 364 52.91 -52.74 32.10
C SER A 364 53.46 -51.31 32.23
N ASN A 365 52.85 -50.47 33.06
CA ASN A 365 53.27 -49.10 33.33
C ASN A 365 54.13 -49.07 34.61
N ALA A 366 55.39 -48.65 34.47
CA ALA A 366 56.39 -48.67 35.54
C ALA A 366 56.05 -47.76 36.74
N ASP A 367 55.41 -46.61 36.52
CA ASP A 367 55.05 -45.69 37.61
C ASP A 367 53.90 -46.24 38.47
N LEU A 368 52.93 -46.91 37.82
CA LEU A 368 51.83 -47.58 38.52
C LEU A 368 52.30 -48.87 39.23
N GLU A 369 53.27 -49.58 38.66
CA GLU A 369 53.90 -50.73 39.30
C GLU A 369 54.64 -50.31 40.58
N SER A 370 55.40 -49.22 40.53
CA SER A 370 56.10 -48.68 41.71
C SER A 370 55.14 -48.19 42.80
N LEU A 371 54.03 -47.54 42.43
CA LEU A 371 53.00 -47.13 43.40
C LEU A 371 52.31 -48.33 44.05
N LEU A 372 51.99 -49.38 43.26
CA LEU A 372 51.41 -50.61 43.79
C LEU A 372 52.37 -51.30 44.77
N ASP A 373 53.67 -51.35 44.46
CA ASP A 373 54.67 -51.92 45.37
C ASP A 373 54.74 -51.17 46.71
N SER A 374 54.69 -49.83 46.69
CA SER A 374 54.72 -49.03 47.92
C SER A 374 53.51 -49.29 48.82
N GLU A 375 52.30 -49.37 48.25
CA GLU A 375 51.09 -49.63 49.03
C GLU A 375 51.01 -51.08 49.53
N MET A 376 51.51 -52.05 48.75
CA MET A 376 51.57 -53.45 49.16
C MET A 376 52.50 -53.66 50.37
N VAL A 377 53.62 -52.94 50.45
CA VAL A 377 54.52 -52.99 51.62
C VAL A 377 53.81 -52.51 52.90
N LYS A 378 53.06 -51.40 52.83
CA LYS A 378 52.31 -50.88 53.98
C LYS A 378 51.26 -51.86 54.49
N ILE A 379 50.58 -52.57 53.59
CA ILE A 379 49.59 -53.57 53.95
C ILE A 379 50.24 -54.75 54.69
N ILE A 380 51.40 -55.22 54.21
CA ILE A 380 52.13 -56.33 54.85
C ILE A 380 52.64 -55.94 56.24
N GLU A 381 53.19 -54.72 56.40
CA GLU A 381 53.65 -54.22 57.70
C GLU A 381 52.50 -54.13 58.74
N GLN A 382 51.32 -53.67 58.30
CA GLN A 382 50.15 -53.58 59.18
C GLN A 382 49.64 -54.96 59.63
N ILE A 383 49.67 -55.96 58.73
CA ILE A 383 49.33 -57.35 59.07
C ILE A 383 50.32 -57.90 60.11
N GLN A 384 51.63 -57.67 59.93
CA GLN A 384 52.66 -58.15 60.87
C GLN A 384 52.54 -57.52 62.26
N SER A 385 52.30 -56.20 62.34
CA SER A 385 52.06 -55.51 63.61
C SER A 385 50.85 -56.09 64.38
N SER A 386 49.77 -56.38 63.65
CA SER A 386 48.56 -56.96 64.22
C SER A 386 48.81 -58.38 64.74
N THR A 387 49.56 -59.21 64.01
CA THR A 387 49.98 -60.55 64.44
C THR A 387 50.83 -60.52 65.72
N GLN A 388 51.74 -59.55 65.85
CA GLN A 388 52.58 -59.38 67.05
C GLN A 388 51.75 -59.02 68.29
N THR A 389 50.76 -58.14 68.13
CA THR A 389 49.88 -57.68 69.22
C THR A 389 49.07 -58.84 69.80
N ILE A 390 48.52 -59.70 68.93
CA ILE A 390 47.69 -60.85 69.33
C ILE A 390 48.54 -61.94 70.00
N SER A 391 49.79 -62.12 69.55
CA SER A 391 50.74 -63.07 70.15
C SER A 391 51.14 -62.68 71.59
N ASN A 392 51.13 -61.39 71.93
CA ASN A 392 51.57 -60.87 73.22
C ASN A 392 50.45 -60.66 74.27
N PHE A 393 49.21 -61.03 73.95
CA PHE A 393 48.07 -60.90 74.88
C PHE A 393 48.25 -61.84 76.09
N LYS A 394 48.13 -61.34 77.33
CA LYS A 394 48.27 -62.14 78.56
C LYS A 394 46.94 -62.54 79.14
#